data_AF-A0A9W9C8K6-F1
#
_entry.id   AF-A0A9W9C8K6-F1
#
_cell.length_a   1.000
_cell.length_b   1.000
_cell.length_c   1.000
_cell.angle_alpha   90.00
_cell.angle_beta   90.00
_cell.angle_gamma   90.00
#
_symmetry.space_group_name_H-M   'P 1'
#
loop_
_entity.id
_entity.type
_entity.pdbx_description
1 polymer ?
#
loop_
_entity_poly.entity_id
_entity_poly.type
_entity_poly.pdbx_seq_one_letter_code
_entity_poly.pdbx_strand_id
1 'polypeptide(L)'
;MRARWASLQGGFSFTMLLQYIDLALISKRSHANHSSDKDVDTPSTLWQRFKTGWNAMWSFRRINTPSEAKNVPHFSSTDPIYTPPRSTFILRQALNAAVRYLVLDLLAQRKPPSDPQSLFHPSLIPFFTRLGSVTLPQIKLRVLSIAGFAVTFYCIIQGFTSFAAALALGCGLSDVKDWRPAFGSVSSAYSLKNVWG
;
A
#
# COMPACT_ATOMS: atom_id res chain seq x y z
N MET A 1 18.10 -9.42 8.90
CA MET A 1 16.70 -9.10 8.55
C MET A 1 15.94 -10.40 8.29
N ARG A 2 14.73 -10.58 8.86
CA ARG A 2 13.89 -11.75 8.55
C ARG A 2 13.54 -11.73 7.05
N ALA A 3 13.75 -12.84 6.34
CA ALA A 3 13.73 -12.90 4.86
C ALA A 3 12.47 -12.32 4.20
N ARG A 4 11.30 -12.45 4.84
CA ARG A 4 10.02 -11.91 4.32
C ARG A 4 9.98 -10.38 4.30
N TRP A 5 10.74 -9.71 5.17
CA TRP A 5 10.87 -8.25 5.16
C TRP A 5 11.85 -7.76 4.09
N ALA A 6 12.85 -8.58 3.72
CA ALA A 6 13.82 -8.22 2.69
C ALA A 6 13.19 -8.20 1.27
N SER A 7 12.34 -9.18 0.95
CA SER A 7 11.57 -9.18 -0.33
C SER A 7 10.59 -8.00 -0.42
N LEU A 8 10.03 -7.62 0.73
CA LEU A 8 9.13 -6.50 0.96
C LEU A 8 9.81 -5.16 0.68
N GLN A 9 10.99 -4.98 1.27
CA GLN A 9 11.84 -3.81 1.04
C GLN A 9 12.24 -3.73 -0.43
N GLY A 10 12.54 -4.85 -1.09
CA GLY A 10 12.86 -4.87 -2.52
C GLY A 10 11.72 -4.35 -3.40
N GLY A 11 10.51 -4.91 -3.24
CA GLY A 11 9.35 -4.49 -4.02
C GLY A 11 8.96 -3.03 -3.77
N PHE A 12 8.98 -2.60 -2.51
CA PHE A 12 8.64 -1.23 -2.16
C PHE A 12 9.68 -0.21 -2.66
N SER A 13 10.97 -0.50 -2.49
CA SER A 13 12.05 0.32 -3.05
C SER A 13 11.91 0.45 -4.57
N PHE A 14 11.52 -0.62 -5.26
CA PHE A 14 11.27 -0.56 -6.70
C PHE A 14 10.06 0.33 -7.04
N THR A 15 8.96 0.24 -6.30
CA THR A 15 7.81 1.16 -6.51
C THR A 15 8.18 2.62 -6.27
N MET A 16 9.04 2.89 -5.29
CA MET A 16 9.53 4.25 -5.02
C MET A 16 10.45 4.77 -6.12
N LEU A 17 11.30 3.90 -6.67
CA LEU A 17 12.10 4.23 -7.84
C LEU A 17 11.22 4.57 -9.05
N LEU A 18 10.19 3.75 -9.33
CA LEU A 18 9.26 4.02 -10.42
C LEU A 18 8.49 5.32 -10.22
N GLN A 19 8.04 5.61 -9.00
CA GLN A 19 7.37 6.87 -8.67
C GLN A 19 8.31 8.07 -8.87
N TYR A 20 9.57 7.93 -8.46
CA TYR A 20 10.58 8.96 -8.69
C TYR A 20 10.82 9.19 -10.19
N ILE A 21 10.96 8.12 -10.98
CA ILE A 21 11.12 8.22 -12.44
C ILE A 21 9.89 8.91 -13.07
N ASP A 22 8.67 8.51 -12.69
CA ASP A 22 7.45 9.13 -13.19
C ASP A 22 7.44 10.63 -12.88
N LEU A 23 7.69 11.03 -11.64
CA LEU A 23 7.58 12.43 -11.25
C LEU A 23 8.74 13.31 -11.73
N ALA A 24 9.98 12.80 -11.67
CA ALA A 24 11.19 13.56 -11.98
C ALA A 24 11.52 13.56 -13.48
N LEU A 25 11.29 12.45 -14.20
CA LEU A 25 11.72 12.29 -15.59
C LEU A 25 10.55 12.41 -16.58
N ILE A 26 9.40 11.79 -16.30
CA ILE A 26 8.29 11.68 -17.27
C ILE A 26 7.32 12.84 -17.13
N SER A 27 6.82 13.05 -15.92
CA SER A 27 5.76 14.00 -15.61
C SER A 27 6.23 15.45 -15.71
N LYS A 28 7.55 15.72 -15.85
CA LYS A 28 8.21 17.04 -15.81
C LYS A 28 7.29 18.03 -15.10
N ARG A 29 7.13 17.82 -13.78
CA ARG A 29 6.12 18.49 -12.94
C ARG A 29 5.80 19.85 -13.55
N SER A 30 4.58 19.95 -14.05
CA SER A 30 3.97 21.13 -14.66
C SER A 30 4.26 22.39 -13.82
N HIS A 31 5.45 22.94 -13.98
CA HIS A 31 5.90 24.20 -13.39
C HIS A 31 5.39 25.38 -14.25
N ALA A 32 4.63 25.10 -15.32
CA ALA A 32 4.06 26.09 -16.22
C ALA A 32 2.56 26.37 -15.99
N ASN A 33 1.79 25.50 -15.32
CA ASN A 33 0.33 25.66 -15.25
C ASN A 33 -0.22 26.15 -13.91
N HIS A 34 0.64 26.32 -12.88
CA HIS A 34 0.28 27.03 -11.65
C HIS A 34 1.08 28.33 -11.45
N SER A 35 1.84 28.77 -12.46
CA SER A 35 2.23 30.18 -12.60
C SER A 35 1.03 31.00 -13.10
N SER A 36 -0.10 30.90 -12.40
CA SER A 36 -1.04 32.01 -12.34
C SER A 36 -0.57 32.86 -11.16
N ASP A 37 0.33 33.77 -11.52
CA ASP A 37 0.46 35.11 -10.95
C ASP A 37 0.75 35.21 -9.44
N LYS A 38 2.01 35.61 -9.14
CA LYS A 38 2.48 36.24 -7.87
C LYS A 38 2.91 35.36 -6.68
N ASP A 39 3.81 34.39 -6.87
CA ASP A 39 4.71 34.02 -5.77
C ASP A 39 6.17 34.23 -6.19
N VAL A 40 6.75 35.25 -5.56
CA VAL A 40 8.12 35.71 -5.66
C VAL A 40 9.07 34.56 -5.31
N ASP A 41 10.15 34.41 -6.09
CA ASP A 41 11.30 33.51 -5.88
C ASP A 41 11.89 33.67 -4.47
N THR A 42 11.26 33.07 -3.47
CA THR A 42 11.85 32.87 -2.16
C THR A 42 12.62 31.55 -2.23
N PRO A 43 13.92 31.53 -1.89
CA PRO A 43 14.69 30.29 -1.92
C PRO A 43 14.03 29.28 -0.98
N SER A 44 13.45 28.23 -1.55
CA SER A 44 12.77 27.19 -0.78
C SER A 44 13.73 26.59 0.24
N THR A 45 13.35 26.62 1.51
CA THR A 45 14.15 26.05 2.60
C THR A 45 14.35 24.56 2.37
N LEU A 46 15.48 23.99 2.82
CA LEU A 46 15.74 22.54 2.73
C LEU A 46 14.56 21.70 3.27
N TRP A 47 13.89 22.18 4.32
CA TRP A 47 12.69 21.55 4.86
C TRP A 47 11.51 21.53 3.88
N GLN A 48 11.26 22.63 3.16
CA GLN A 48 10.19 22.70 2.17
C GLN A 48 10.49 21.78 0.98
N ARG A 49 11.76 21.67 0.56
CA ARG A 49 12.20 20.74 -0.48
C ARG A 49 12.00 19.29 -0.04
N PHE A 50 12.41 18.96 1.19
CA PHE A 50 12.19 17.64 1.77
C PHE A 50 10.70 17.30 1.88
N LYS A 51 9.88 18.20 2.43
CA LYS A 51 8.42 18.05 2.52
C LYS A 51 7.79 17.83 1.14
N THR A 52 8.24 18.58 0.15
CA THR A 52 7.79 18.42 -1.24
C THR A 52 8.16 17.06 -1.82
N GLY A 53 9.42 16.62 -1.63
CA GLY A 53 9.89 15.31 -2.07
C GLY A 53 9.16 14.17 -1.38
N TRP A 54 8.92 14.28 -0.08
CA TRP A 54 8.13 13.33 0.70
C TRP A 54 6.71 13.21 0.16
N ASN A 55 6.01 14.33 -0.02
CA ASN A 55 4.64 14.31 -0.53
C ASN A 55 4.56 13.78 -1.96
N ALA A 56 5.54 14.11 -2.82
CA ALA A 56 5.67 13.55 -4.15
C ALA A 56 5.83 12.02 -4.12
N MET A 57 6.71 11.52 -3.27
CA MET A 57 7.00 10.10 -3.09
C MET A 57 5.77 9.29 -2.67
N TRP A 58 4.89 9.87 -1.85
CA TRP A 58 3.68 9.21 -1.35
C TRP A 58 2.41 9.46 -2.19
N SER A 59 2.49 10.26 -3.26
CA SER A 59 1.35 10.63 -4.09
C SER A 59 1.05 9.62 -5.21
N PHE A 60 1.03 8.33 -4.88
CA PHE A 60 0.75 7.25 -5.85
C PHE A 60 -0.61 7.38 -6.54
N ARG A 61 -1.59 7.91 -5.81
CA ARG A 61 -2.97 8.07 -6.31
C ARG A 61 -3.34 9.52 -6.59
N ARG A 62 -2.36 10.43 -6.51
CA ARG A 62 -2.49 11.86 -6.82
C ARG A 62 -3.74 12.48 -6.17
N ILE A 63 -3.97 12.12 -4.90
CA ILE A 63 -5.12 12.53 -4.10
C ILE A 63 -5.18 14.06 -4.03
N ASN A 64 -6.39 14.63 -4.10
CA ASN A 64 -6.63 16.08 -4.08
C ASN A 64 -6.03 16.82 -5.28
N THR A 65 -5.83 16.14 -6.42
CA THR A 65 -5.35 16.75 -7.67
C THR A 65 -6.28 16.43 -8.85
N PRO A 66 -6.23 17.18 -9.97
CA PRO A 66 -7.05 16.89 -11.15
C PRO A 66 -6.82 15.51 -11.77
N SER A 67 -5.69 14.86 -11.47
CA SER A 67 -5.33 13.53 -11.96
C SER A 67 -5.48 12.44 -10.89
N GLU A 68 -6.32 12.68 -9.87
CA GLU A 68 -6.64 11.69 -8.85
C GLU A 68 -7.23 10.41 -9.45
N ALA A 69 -6.84 9.26 -8.90
CA ALA A 69 -7.38 7.97 -9.33
C ALA A 69 -8.91 7.92 -9.12
N LYS A 70 -9.65 7.40 -10.10
CA LYS A 70 -11.12 7.56 -10.17
C LYS A 70 -11.91 7.01 -8.97
N ASN A 71 -11.37 6.05 -8.25
CA ASN A 71 -12.12 5.29 -7.27
C ASN A 71 -11.45 5.29 -5.87
N VAL A 72 -10.63 6.31 -5.56
CA VAL A 72 -10.02 6.40 -4.22
C VAL A 72 -11.11 6.36 -3.13
N PRO A 73 -10.96 5.52 -2.09
CA PRO A 73 -11.93 5.46 -0.99
C PRO A 73 -11.96 6.73 -0.16
N HIS A 74 -13.14 7.22 0.24
CA HIS A 74 -13.29 8.32 1.21
C HIS A 74 -13.12 7.80 2.65
N PHE A 75 -12.93 8.69 3.63
CA PHE A 75 -12.85 8.29 5.05
C PHE A 75 -14.18 7.80 5.61
N SER A 76 -15.29 8.33 5.09
CA SER A 76 -16.64 7.89 5.38
C SER A 76 -17.36 7.57 4.07
N SER A 77 -18.16 6.50 4.07
CA SER A 77 -19.03 6.15 2.94
C SER A 77 -20.25 7.06 2.82
N THR A 78 -20.64 7.70 3.92
CA THR A 78 -21.85 8.53 4.00
C THR A 78 -21.52 10.00 3.77
N ASP A 79 -20.36 10.46 4.23
CA ASP A 79 -19.88 11.83 4.07
C ASP A 79 -18.52 11.85 3.36
N PRO A 80 -18.48 12.13 2.04
CA PRO A 80 -17.24 12.19 1.28
C PRO A 80 -16.28 13.30 1.71
N ILE A 81 -16.78 14.38 2.33
CA ILE A 81 -15.97 15.55 2.73
C ILE A 81 -15.34 15.33 4.12
N TYR A 82 -15.93 14.42 4.91
CA TYR A 82 -15.47 14.11 6.26
C TYR A 82 -13.97 13.79 6.31
N THR A 83 -13.26 14.52 7.18
CA THR A 83 -11.87 14.26 7.52
C THR A 83 -11.75 14.03 9.03
N PRO A 84 -11.14 12.92 9.47
CA PRO A 84 -11.03 12.64 10.90
C PRO A 84 -10.09 13.62 11.61
N PRO A 85 -10.28 13.86 12.93
CA PRO A 85 -9.37 14.68 13.72
C PRO A 85 -7.93 14.15 13.68
N ARG A 86 -6.96 15.06 13.60
CA ARG A 86 -5.55 14.72 13.37
C ARG A 86 -4.96 13.76 14.41
N SER A 87 -5.13 14.04 15.70
CA SER A 87 -4.58 13.21 16.78
C SER A 87 -5.18 11.80 16.77
N THR A 88 -6.50 11.71 16.62
CA THR A 88 -7.23 10.43 16.51
C THR A 88 -6.75 9.62 15.31
N PHE A 89 -6.56 10.28 14.16
CA PHE A 89 -6.08 9.61 12.96
C PHE A 89 -4.64 9.11 13.14
N ILE A 90 -3.73 9.92 13.68
CA ILE A 90 -2.34 9.51 13.95
C ILE A 90 -2.32 8.27 14.85
N LEU A 91 -3.04 8.30 15.97
CA LEU A 91 -3.09 7.17 16.91
C LEU A 91 -3.64 5.92 16.23
N ARG A 92 -4.71 6.06 15.45
CA ARG A 92 -5.30 4.95 14.69
C ARG A 92 -4.32 4.38 13.68
N GLN A 93 -3.57 5.21 12.96
CA GLN A 93 -2.56 4.75 12.00
C GLN A 93 -1.36 4.08 12.70
N ALA A 94 -0.89 4.61 13.82
CA ALA A 94 0.16 3.97 14.61
C ALA A 94 -0.26 2.58 15.13
N LEU A 95 -1.47 2.48 15.69
CA LEU A 95 -2.04 1.21 16.13
C LEU A 95 -2.23 0.24 14.97
N ASN A 96 -2.73 0.74 13.83
CA ASN A 96 -2.88 -0.04 12.62
C ASN A 96 -1.56 -0.63 12.12
N ALA A 97 -0.49 0.16 12.12
CA ALA A 97 0.85 -0.29 11.74
C ALA A 97 1.37 -1.36 12.72
N ALA A 98 1.21 -1.15 14.03
CA ALA A 98 1.61 -2.10 15.06
C ALA A 98 0.87 -3.44 14.93
N VAL A 99 -0.46 -3.42 14.79
CA VAL A 99 -1.27 -4.64 14.62
C VAL A 99 -0.84 -5.42 13.37
N ARG A 100 -0.65 -4.73 12.24
CA ARG A 100 -0.24 -5.39 10.98
C ARG A 100 1.18 -5.94 11.07
N TYR A 101 2.08 -5.25 11.77
CA TYR A 101 3.41 -5.77 12.08
C TYR A 101 3.33 -7.07 12.88
N LEU A 102 2.52 -7.12 13.94
CA LEU A 102 2.34 -8.33 14.75
C LEU A 102 1.73 -9.48 13.95
N VAL A 103 0.73 -9.22 13.09
CA VAL A 103 0.15 -10.23 12.20
C VAL A 103 1.22 -10.80 11.26
N LEU A 104 2.04 -9.94 10.64
CA LEU A 104 3.14 -10.38 9.79
C LEU A 104 4.19 -11.19 10.57
N ASP A 105 4.45 -10.81 11.83
CA ASP A 105 5.37 -11.54 12.69
C ASP A 105 4.88 -12.96 12.99
N LEU A 106 3.60 -13.08 13.37
CA LEU A 106 2.95 -14.38 13.60
C LEU A 106 2.96 -15.25 12.34
N LEU A 107 2.69 -14.67 11.18
CA LEU A 107 2.76 -15.39 9.91
C LEU A 107 4.19 -15.85 9.57
N ALA A 108 5.19 -15.05 9.93
CA ALA A 108 6.61 -15.36 9.72
C ALA A 108 7.13 -16.48 10.62
N GLN A 109 6.52 -16.71 11.78
CA GLN A 109 6.90 -17.77 12.72
C GLN A 109 6.44 -19.17 12.28
N ARG A 110 5.64 -19.30 11.21
CA ARG A 110 5.25 -20.61 10.68
C ARG A 110 6.49 -21.41 10.25
N LYS A 111 6.65 -22.59 10.84
CA LYS A 111 7.65 -23.57 10.42
C LYS A 111 7.36 -24.02 8.99
N PRO A 112 8.40 -24.26 8.16
CA PRO A 112 8.20 -24.92 6.89
C PRO A 112 7.53 -26.28 7.10
N PRO A 113 6.71 -26.74 6.15
CA PRO A 113 6.13 -28.07 6.23
C PRO A 113 7.25 -29.13 6.28
N SER A 114 7.00 -30.23 6.99
CA SER A 114 7.98 -31.30 7.20
C SER A 114 8.43 -31.96 5.89
N ASP A 115 7.58 -31.96 4.87
CA ASP A 115 7.88 -32.47 3.53
C ASP A 115 7.44 -31.45 2.47
N PRO A 116 8.29 -30.47 2.11
CA PRO A 116 7.96 -29.48 1.09
C PRO A 116 8.00 -30.06 -0.32
N GLN A 117 8.78 -31.12 -0.56
CA GLN A 117 8.96 -31.68 -1.89
C GLN A 117 7.70 -32.36 -2.39
N SER A 118 6.99 -33.10 -1.52
CA SER A 118 5.69 -33.69 -1.91
C SER A 118 4.59 -32.64 -2.09
N LEU A 119 4.61 -31.54 -1.32
CA LEU A 119 3.59 -30.49 -1.38
C LEU A 119 3.74 -29.55 -2.58
N PHE A 120 4.97 -29.34 -3.05
CA PHE A 120 5.30 -28.40 -4.14
C PHE A 120 5.93 -29.08 -5.36
N HIS A 121 5.74 -30.39 -5.51
CA HIS A 121 6.27 -31.16 -6.63
C HIS A 121 5.81 -30.58 -7.99
N PRO A 122 6.68 -30.46 -9.01
CA PRO A 122 6.32 -29.88 -10.32
C PRO A 122 5.12 -30.54 -11.00
N SER A 123 4.91 -31.84 -10.77
CA SER A 123 3.74 -32.57 -11.31
C SER A 123 2.40 -32.08 -10.77
N LEU A 124 2.37 -31.30 -9.68
CA LEU A 124 1.17 -30.68 -9.11
C LEU A 124 0.84 -29.32 -9.74
N ILE A 125 1.73 -28.75 -10.55
CA ILE A 125 1.51 -27.46 -11.24
C ILE A 125 0.32 -27.52 -12.23
N PRO A 126 0.22 -28.51 -13.14
CA PRO A 126 -0.85 -28.55 -14.15
C PRO A 126 -2.18 -29.00 -13.51
N PHE A 127 -2.84 -28.07 -12.82
CA PHE A 127 -4.05 -28.32 -12.06
C PHE A 127 -5.24 -28.72 -12.95
N PHE A 128 -5.47 -27.97 -14.04
CA PHE A 128 -6.64 -28.17 -14.91
C PHE A 128 -6.62 -29.48 -15.70
N THR A 129 -5.44 -30.02 -16.00
CA THR A 129 -5.31 -31.31 -16.69
C THR A 129 -5.50 -32.51 -15.74
N ARG A 130 -5.52 -32.25 -14.43
CA ARG A 130 -5.50 -33.26 -13.37
C ARG A 130 -6.74 -33.25 -12.49
N LEU A 131 -7.82 -32.58 -12.88
CA LEU A 131 -9.02 -32.37 -12.04
C LEU A 131 -9.55 -33.66 -11.38
N GLY A 132 -9.53 -34.81 -12.08
CA GLY A 132 -9.95 -36.11 -11.54
C GLY A 132 -9.00 -36.75 -10.51
N SER A 133 -7.79 -36.20 -10.33
CA SER A 133 -6.75 -36.67 -9.41
C SER A 133 -6.41 -35.67 -8.30
N VAL A 134 -7.14 -34.55 -8.22
CA VAL A 134 -6.92 -33.51 -7.21
C VAL A 134 -7.52 -33.98 -5.89
N THR A 135 -6.70 -33.98 -4.83
CA THR A 135 -7.15 -34.38 -3.50
C THR A 135 -7.58 -33.19 -2.65
N LEU A 136 -8.48 -33.42 -1.67
CA LEU A 136 -8.93 -32.38 -0.75
C LEU A 136 -7.77 -31.68 0.01
N PRO A 137 -6.72 -32.38 0.47
CA PRO A 137 -5.54 -31.73 1.06
C PRO A 137 -4.83 -30.75 0.11
N GLN A 138 -4.75 -31.06 -1.19
CA GLN A 138 -4.16 -30.15 -2.18
C GLN A 138 -5.00 -28.89 -2.37
N ILE A 139 -6.33 -29.03 -2.38
CA ILE A 139 -7.25 -27.88 -2.43
C ILE A 139 -7.08 -27.02 -1.18
N LYS A 140 -7.08 -27.65 0.01
CA LYS A 140 -6.90 -26.94 1.29
C LYS A 140 -5.58 -26.17 1.31
N LEU A 141 -4.47 -26.78 0.88
CA LEU A 141 -3.17 -26.12 0.81
C LEU A 141 -3.20 -24.88 -0.10
N ARG A 142 -3.79 -25.01 -1.29
CA ARG A 142 -3.89 -23.90 -2.26
C ARG A 142 -4.72 -22.75 -1.72
N VAL A 143 -5.90 -23.04 -1.17
CA VAL A 143 -6.80 -22.03 -0.59
C VAL A 143 -6.11 -21.29 0.56
N LEU A 144 -5.46 -22.03 1.46
CA LEU A 144 -4.72 -21.43 2.57
C LEU A 144 -3.50 -20.63 2.12
N SER A 145 -2.83 -21.05 1.04
CA SER A 145 -1.69 -20.33 0.47
C SER A 145 -2.13 -19.01 -0.17
N ILE A 146 -3.22 -19.03 -0.94
CA ILE A 146 -3.82 -17.83 -1.54
C ILE A 146 -4.31 -16.87 -0.45
N ALA A 147 -5.02 -17.37 0.56
CA ALA A 147 -5.48 -16.57 1.69
C ALA A 147 -4.29 -15.97 2.47
N GLY A 148 -3.26 -16.78 2.74
CA GLY A 148 -2.03 -16.31 3.40
C GLY A 148 -1.31 -15.24 2.59
N PHE A 149 -1.22 -15.40 1.27
CA PHE A 149 -0.68 -14.38 0.37
C PHE A 149 -1.50 -13.09 0.43
N ALA A 150 -2.83 -13.16 0.31
CA ALA A 150 -3.71 -12.00 0.34
C ALA A 150 -3.62 -11.23 1.67
N VAL A 151 -3.63 -11.93 2.81
CA VAL A 151 -3.48 -11.30 4.14
C VAL A 151 -2.10 -10.66 4.29
N THR A 152 -1.05 -11.36 3.87
CA THR A 152 0.33 -10.84 3.92
C THR A 152 0.43 -9.56 3.09
N PHE A 153 -0.02 -9.60 1.84
CA PHE A 153 0.01 -8.47 0.92
C PHE A 153 -0.81 -7.27 1.42
N TYR A 154 -2.00 -7.51 1.99
CA TYR A 154 -2.81 -6.47 2.62
C TYR A 154 -2.10 -5.83 3.81
N CYS A 155 -1.55 -6.64 4.73
CA CYS A 155 -0.86 -6.15 5.92
C CYS A 155 0.39 -5.34 5.57
N ILE A 156 1.08 -5.74 4.50
CA ILE A 156 2.23 -5.03 3.94
C ILE A 156 1.84 -3.62 3.50
N ILE A 157 0.90 -3.53 2.55
CA ILE A 157 0.56 -2.25 1.93
C ILE A 157 -0.05 -1.33 2.98
N GLN A 158 -1.05 -1.81 3.72
CA GLN A 158 -1.69 -0.99 4.75
C GLN A 158 -0.77 -0.70 5.93
N GLY A 159 0.10 -1.63 6.32
CA GLY A 159 1.02 -1.41 7.44
C GLY A 159 2.01 -0.31 7.11
N PHE A 160 2.56 -0.33 5.89
CA PHE A 160 3.51 0.65 5.43
C PHE A 160 2.87 2.03 5.21
N THR A 161 1.68 2.09 4.60
CA THR A 161 0.94 3.36 4.44
C THR A 161 0.52 3.92 5.80
N SER A 162 0.05 3.09 6.73
CA SER A 162 -0.27 3.51 8.10
C SER A 162 0.94 4.06 8.84
N PHE A 163 2.08 3.37 8.77
CA PHE A 163 3.31 3.82 9.40
C PHE A 163 3.78 5.16 8.84
N ALA A 164 3.80 5.29 7.51
CA ALA A 164 4.19 6.52 6.84
C ALA A 164 3.23 7.68 7.11
N ALA A 165 1.92 7.42 7.15
CA ALA A 165 0.92 8.42 7.51
C ALA A 165 1.14 8.94 8.93
N ALA A 166 1.35 8.04 9.89
CA ALA A 166 1.60 8.42 11.28
C ALA A 166 2.87 9.27 11.42
N LEU A 167 3.97 8.87 10.76
CA LEU A 167 5.21 9.64 10.72
C LEU A 167 5.01 11.01 10.06
N ALA A 168 4.39 11.04 8.89
CA ALA A 168 4.23 12.27 8.12
C ALA A 168 3.35 13.29 8.85
N LEU A 169 2.26 12.84 9.47
CA LEU A 169 1.39 13.68 10.26
C LEU A 169 2.01 14.06 11.61
N GLY A 170 2.80 13.19 12.23
CA GLY A 170 3.55 13.51 13.45
C GLY A 170 4.60 14.60 13.22
N CYS A 171 5.31 14.53 12.09
CA CYS A 171 6.36 15.48 11.71
C CYS A 171 5.85 16.72 10.96
N GLY A 172 4.55 16.85 10.69
CA GLY A 172 4.00 18.00 9.95
C GLY A 172 4.33 18.04 8.44
N LEU A 173 4.62 16.88 7.85
CA LEU A 173 4.97 16.74 6.43
C LEU A 173 3.74 16.77 5.49
N SER A 174 2.57 16.37 5.96
CA SER A 174 1.31 16.33 5.19
C SER A 174 0.10 16.54 6.09
N ASP A 175 -1.09 16.62 5.48
CA ASP A 175 -2.36 16.73 6.16
C ASP A 175 -3.15 15.41 6.11
N VAL A 176 -4.12 15.24 7.00
CA VAL A 176 -4.91 14.00 7.11
C VAL A 176 -5.61 13.67 5.79
N LYS A 177 -6.11 14.69 5.08
CA LYS A 177 -6.81 14.57 3.79
C LYS A 177 -5.96 13.94 2.68
N ASP A 178 -4.64 13.94 2.82
CA ASP A 178 -3.73 13.37 1.82
C ASP A 178 -3.57 11.85 1.99
N TRP A 179 -4.01 11.30 3.13
CA TRP A 179 -3.85 9.87 3.50
C TRP A 179 -5.15 9.08 3.44
N ARG A 180 -5.85 9.17 2.30
CA ARG A 180 -7.08 8.38 2.06
C ARG A 180 -6.79 6.87 2.15
N PRO A 181 -7.75 6.04 2.61
CA PRO A 181 -7.53 4.59 2.75
C PRO A 181 -7.02 3.94 1.45
N ALA A 182 -6.06 3.01 1.57
CA ALA A 182 -5.46 2.35 0.40
C ALA A 182 -6.41 1.37 -0.30
N PHE A 183 -7.35 0.77 0.45
CA PHE A 183 -8.33 -0.19 -0.04
C PHE A 183 -9.73 0.27 0.34
N GLY A 184 -10.71 -0.07 -0.53
CA GLY A 184 -12.13 0.13 -0.27
C GLY A 184 -12.72 -0.93 0.66
N SER A 185 -14.06 -0.98 0.73
CA SER A 185 -14.74 -2.04 1.46
C SER A 185 -14.54 -3.39 0.78
N VAL A 186 -14.35 -4.45 1.57
CA VAL A 186 -14.29 -5.82 1.07
C VAL A 186 -15.62 -6.23 0.41
N SER A 187 -16.76 -5.69 0.88
CA SER A 187 -18.07 -5.96 0.27
C SER A 187 -18.19 -5.43 -1.16
N SER A 188 -17.40 -4.42 -1.53
CA SER A 188 -17.37 -3.86 -2.89
C SER A 188 -16.30 -4.48 -3.80
N ALA A 189 -15.55 -5.48 -3.33
CA ALA A 189 -14.40 -6.09 -4.01
C ALA A 189 -14.77 -7.08 -5.13
N TYR A 190 -15.86 -6.85 -5.88
CA TYR A 190 -16.32 -7.72 -6.96
C TYR A 190 -15.58 -7.52 -8.29
N SER A 191 -14.71 -6.52 -8.37
CA SER A 191 -13.81 -6.29 -9.51
C SER A 191 -12.43 -5.90 -9.01
N LEU A 192 -11.39 -6.20 -9.81
CA LEU A 192 -10.02 -5.81 -9.47
C LEU A 192 -9.91 -4.30 -9.25
N LYS A 193 -10.64 -3.51 -10.05
CA LYS A 193 -10.70 -2.05 -9.89
C LYS A 193 -11.15 -1.72 -8.46
N ASN A 194 -12.33 -2.16 -8.05
CA ASN A 194 -12.90 -1.84 -6.74
C ASN A 194 -12.14 -2.41 -5.53
N VAL A 195 -11.37 -3.48 -5.70
CA VAL A 195 -10.47 -3.98 -4.64
C VAL A 195 -9.51 -2.87 -4.22
N TRP A 196 -8.93 -2.19 -5.20
CA TRP A 196 -8.00 -1.08 -4.99
C TRP A 196 -8.69 0.25 -4.65
N GLY A 197 -10.03 0.25 -4.69
CA GLY A 197 -10.81 1.46 -4.94
C GLY A 197 -10.67 1.80 -6.40
#